data_AF-A0A957BAJ7-F1
#
_entry.id   AF-A0A957BAJ7-F1
#
_cell.length_a   1.000
_cell.length_b   1.000
_cell.length_c   1.000
_cell.angle_alpha   90.00
_cell.angle_beta   90.00
_cell.angle_gamma   90.00
#
_symmetry.space_group_name_H-M   'P 1'
#
loop_
_entity.id
_entity.type
_entity.pdbx_description
1 polymer ?
#
loop_
_entity_poly.entity_id
_entity_poly.type
_entity_poly.pdbx_seq_one_letter_code
_entity_poly.pdbx_strand_id
1 'polypeptide(L)'
;MSHPDTYQIDIAGIKRDLRLFEIKPGVRIAILNILGDTELVEAAARALNDKLSGIEYDYLVTAEAKSIPLAHALGAVANKRYVVLRKSLKPYMGDALKSETLSITTGEPQTLYLDEKDRDRIKGSRVVIVDDVI
;
A
#
# COMPACT_ATOMS: atom_id res chain seq x y z
N MET A 1 17.19 -28.25 10.39
CA MET A 1 16.16 -27.18 10.29
C MET A 1 15.73 -27.15 8.84
N SER A 2 14.47 -27.46 8.53
CA SER A 2 13.95 -27.36 7.16
C SER A 2 14.00 -25.89 6.75
N HIS A 3 14.57 -25.60 5.59
CA HIS A 3 14.49 -24.26 5.02
C HIS A 3 13.01 -23.99 4.73
N PRO A 4 12.44 -22.87 5.18
CA PRO A 4 11.05 -22.56 4.86
C PRO A 4 10.89 -22.49 3.34
N ASP A 5 9.81 -23.06 2.80
CA ASP A 5 9.48 -22.94 1.38
C ASP A 5 9.37 -21.46 1.00
N THR A 6 10.14 -21.04 -0.01
CA THR A 6 10.15 -19.68 -0.52
C THR A 6 9.65 -19.60 -1.95
N TYR A 7 9.18 -18.41 -2.32
CA TYR A 7 8.86 -18.03 -3.69
C TYR A 7 9.72 -16.83 -4.08
N GLN A 8 10.56 -17.01 -5.10
CA GLN A 8 11.43 -15.95 -5.59
C GLN A 8 10.64 -14.96 -6.44
N ILE A 9 10.78 -13.67 -6.13
CA ILE A 9 10.28 -12.56 -6.94
C ILE A 9 11.44 -11.77 -7.54
N ASP A 10 11.16 -11.07 -8.64
CA ASP A 10 12.02 -10.04 -9.23
C ASP A 10 11.14 -8.81 -9.51
N ILE A 11 11.37 -7.73 -8.76
CA ILE A 11 10.66 -6.46 -8.94
C ILE A 11 11.69 -5.40 -9.32
N ALA A 12 11.60 -4.93 -10.56
CA ALA A 12 12.50 -3.91 -11.11
C ALA A 12 14.00 -4.28 -10.96
N GLY A 13 14.34 -5.56 -11.12
CA GLY A 13 15.71 -6.08 -10.99
C GLY A 13 16.10 -6.46 -9.56
N ILE A 14 15.25 -6.19 -8.57
CA ILE A 14 15.51 -6.54 -7.17
C ILE A 14 14.85 -7.88 -6.86
N LYS A 15 15.68 -8.87 -6.51
CA LYS A 15 15.23 -10.22 -6.19
C LYS A 15 15.02 -10.40 -4.69
N ARG A 16 13.95 -11.10 -4.31
CA ARG A 16 13.65 -11.50 -2.92
C ARG A 16 13.05 -12.89 -2.89
N ASP A 17 13.43 -13.66 -1.87
CA ASP A 17 12.80 -14.95 -1.56
C ASP A 17 11.75 -14.76 -0.48
N LEU A 18 10.48 -14.74 -0.90
CA LEU A 18 9.35 -14.52 -0.01
C LEU A 18 8.93 -15.84 0.64
N ARG A 19 8.69 -15.83 1.95
CA ARG A 19 8.18 -17.01 2.65
C ARG A 19 6.75 -17.33 2.19
N LEU A 20 6.50 -18.60 1.92
CA LEU A 20 5.16 -19.10 1.64
C LEU A 20 4.42 -19.44 2.94
N PHE A 21 3.19 -18.95 3.06
CA PHE A 21 2.30 -19.22 4.20
C PHE A 21 0.96 -19.76 3.71
N GLU A 22 0.49 -20.84 4.30
CA GLU A 22 -0.85 -21.35 4.06
C GLU A 22 -1.87 -20.57 4.90
N ILE A 23 -2.80 -19.88 4.24
CA ILE A 23 -3.84 -19.08 4.92
C ILE A 23 -5.17 -19.82 5.02
N LYS A 24 -5.40 -20.81 4.13
CA LYS A 24 -6.53 -21.73 4.09
C LYS A 24 -6.05 -23.03 3.42
N PRO A 25 -6.69 -24.19 3.68
CA PRO A 25 -6.30 -25.45 3.06
C PRO A 25 -6.14 -25.34 1.54
N GLY A 26 -4.92 -25.60 1.04
CA GLY A 26 -4.58 -25.54 -0.39
C GLY A 26 -4.31 -24.13 -0.94
N VAL A 27 -4.41 -23.08 -0.12
CA VAL A 27 -4.14 -21.68 -0.51
C VAL A 27 -2.91 -21.17 0.22
N ARG A 28 -1.81 -21.07 -0.50
CA ARG A 28 -0.55 -20.49 -0.02
C ARG A 28 -0.32 -19.11 -0.64
N ILE A 29 0.15 -18.17 0.17
CA ILE A 29 0.53 -16.81 -0.25
C ILE A 29 2.01 -16.57 0.05
N ALA A 30 2.68 -15.86 -0.86
CA ALA A 30 4.02 -15.35 -0.64
C ALA A 30 3.92 -14.01 0.10
N ILE A 31 4.48 -13.93 1.31
CA ILE A 31 4.36 -12.71 2.13
C ILE A 31 5.41 -11.69 1.67
N LEU A 32 4.94 -10.65 0.98
CA LEU A 32 5.71 -9.45 0.74
C LEU A 32 5.60 -8.52 1.95
N ASN A 33 6.74 -8.23 2.59
CA ASN A 33 6.84 -7.21 3.63
C ASN A 33 7.92 -6.21 3.24
N ILE A 34 7.49 -5.02 2.83
CA ILE A 34 8.38 -3.96 2.35
C ILE A 34 8.86 -3.03 3.47
N LEU A 35 8.38 -3.22 4.70
CA LEU A 35 8.78 -2.39 5.85
C LEU A 35 10.26 -2.66 6.19
N GLY A 36 11.11 -1.66 5.94
CA GLY A 36 12.56 -1.74 6.14
C GLY A 36 13.35 -2.17 4.89
N ASP A 37 12.68 -2.55 3.81
CA ASP A 37 13.32 -2.92 2.54
C ASP A 37 13.41 -1.70 1.61
N THR A 38 14.32 -0.78 1.95
CA THR A 38 14.48 0.48 1.21
C THR A 38 14.88 0.27 -0.24
N GLU A 39 15.73 -0.71 -0.53
CA GLU A 39 16.18 -1.03 -1.90
C GLU A 39 15.00 -1.43 -2.79
N LEU A 40 14.16 -2.36 -2.32
CA LEU A 40 12.99 -2.83 -3.06
C LEU A 40 11.97 -1.71 -3.25
N VAL A 41 11.69 -0.95 -2.18
CA VAL A 41 10.73 0.17 -2.21
C VAL A 41 11.15 1.23 -3.23
N GLU A 42 12.42 1.63 -3.23
CA GLU A 42 12.96 2.65 -4.13
C GLU A 42 12.94 2.18 -5.60
N ALA A 43 13.30 0.92 -5.85
CA ALA A 43 13.25 0.34 -7.19
C ALA A 43 11.81 0.23 -7.70
N ALA A 44 10.89 -0.25 -6.86
CA ALA A 44 9.48 -0.35 -7.20
C ALA A 44 8.85 1.03 -7.46
N ALA A 45 9.17 2.04 -6.65
CA ALA A 45 8.68 3.41 -6.83
C ALA A 45 9.08 4.01 -8.18
N ARG A 46 10.34 3.86 -8.59
CA ARG A 46 10.81 4.32 -9.91
C ARG A 46 10.09 3.61 -11.06
N ALA A 47 10.01 2.29 -10.99
CA ALA A 47 9.32 1.50 -12.02
C ALA A 47 7.82 1.81 -12.11
N LEU A 48 7.16 2.10 -10.98
CA LEU A 48 5.77 2.53 -10.95
C LEU A 48 5.60 3.93 -11.53
N ASN A 49 6.49 4.87 -11.23
CA ASN A 49 6.46 6.22 -11.81
C ASN A 49 6.55 6.17 -13.35
N ASP A 50 7.41 5.33 -13.89
CA ASP A 50 7.52 5.13 -15.34
C ASP A 50 6.22 4.56 -15.93
N LYS A 51 5.57 3.63 -15.23
CA LYS A 51 4.27 3.09 -15.64
C LYS A 51 3.12 4.10 -15.55
N LEU A 52 3.23 5.06 -14.64
CA LEU A 52 2.28 6.16 -14.49
C LEU A 52 2.57 7.30 -15.47
N SER A 53 3.63 7.22 -16.29
CA SER A 53 3.90 8.23 -17.31
C SER A 53 2.72 8.34 -18.29
N GLY A 54 2.23 9.56 -18.48
CA GLY A 54 1.06 9.84 -19.30
C GLY A 54 -0.30 9.67 -18.60
N ILE A 55 -0.33 9.22 -17.34
CA ILE A 55 -1.53 9.27 -16.50
C ILE A 55 -1.51 10.59 -15.74
N GLU A 56 -2.58 11.35 -15.90
CA GLU A 56 -2.76 12.61 -15.20
C GLU A 56 -3.49 12.40 -13.86
N TYR A 57 -2.80 12.69 -12.76
CA TYR A 57 -3.34 12.57 -11.40
C TYR A 57 -2.77 13.64 -10.47
N ASP A 58 -3.53 13.93 -9.42
CA ASP A 58 -3.26 15.03 -8.49
C ASP A 58 -2.64 14.52 -7.18
N TYR A 59 -3.11 13.36 -6.70
CA TYR A 59 -2.67 12.78 -5.43
C TYR A 59 -2.49 11.26 -5.51
N LEU A 60 -1.58 10.74 -4.68
CA LEU A 60 -1.52 9.32 -4.34
C LEU A 60 -2.36 9.06 -3.09
N VAL A 61 -2.99 7.89 -3.00
CA VAL A 61 -3.75 7.46 -1.82
C VAL A 61 -3.31 6.05 -1.44
N THR A 62 -3.00 5.82 -0.17
CA THR A 62 -2.57 4.51 0.34
C THR A 62 -3.29 4.19 1.64
N ALA A 63 -3.42 2.90 1.98
CA ALA A 63 -3.85 2.49 3.31
C ALA A 63 -2.65 2.32 4.26
N GLU A 64 -2.86 2.49 5.58
CA GLU A 64 -1.82 2.20 6.55
C GLU A 64 -1.61 0.67 6.77
N ALA A 65 -0.42 0.19 7.13
CA ALA A 65 0.85 0.91 7.25
C ALA A 65 1.90 0.43 6.23
N LYS A 66 1.74 -0.81 5.72
CA LYS A 66 2.79 -1.49 4.94
C LYS A 66 3.12 -0.78 3.63
N SER A 67 2.12 -0.20 2.96
CA SER A 67 2.29 0.52 1.69
C SER A 67 2.72 1.98 1.84
N ILE A 68 2.82 2.52 3.06
CA ILE A 68 3.27 3.90 3.30
C ILE A 68 4.67 4.17 2.73
N PRO A 69 5.70 3.32 2.93
CA PRO A 69 7.02 3.55 2.33
C PRO A 69 6.97 3.63 0.82
N LEU A 70 6.16 2.79 0.17
CA LEU A 70 6.00 2.80 -1.28
C LEU A 70 5.30 4.07 -1.77
N ALA A 71 4.21 4.47 -1.12
CA ALA A 71 3.51 5.72 -1.46
C ALA A 71 4.39 6.95 -1.25
N HIS A 72 5.22 6.94 -0.19
CA HIS A 72 6.19 7.99 0.08
C HIS A 72 7.28 8.07 -1.00
N ALA A 73 7.94 6.95 -1.30
CA ALA A 73 8.99 6.89 -2.32
C ALA A 73 8.44 7.24 -3.70
N LEU A 74 7.26 6.73 -4.07
CA LEU A 74 6.58 7.06 -5.32
C LEU A 74 6.22 8.55 -5.38
N GLY A 75 5.70 9.11 -4.29
CA GLY A 75 5.40 10.55 -4.20
C GLY A 75 6.65 11.42 -4.38
N ALA A 76 7.78 11.00 -3.80
CA ALA A 76 9.05 11.70 -3.94
C ALA A 76 9.54 11.70 -5.40
N VAL A 77 9.54 10.56 -6.09
CA VAL A 77 10.01 10.48 -7.50
C VAL A 77 9.02 11.13 -8.48
N ALA A 78 7.72 11.06 -8.21
CA ALA A 78 6.69 11.65 -9.05
C ALA A 78 6.46 13.15 -8.77
N ASN A 79 7.08 13.69 -7.72
CA ASN A 79 6.80 15.01 -7.17
C ASN A 79 5.30 15.22 -6.88
N LYS A 80 4.68 14.24 -6.21
CA LYS A 80 3.27 14.21 -5.84
C LYS A 80 3.08 14.05 -4.34
N ARG A 81 2.05 14.68 -3.80
CA ARG A 81 1.63 14.46 -2.42
C ARG A 81 0.83 13.16 -2.31
N TYR A 82 0.88 12.53 -1.14
CA TYR A 82 0.11 11.33 -0.84
C TYR A 82 -0.74 11.51 0.42
N VAL A 83 -1.87 10.80 0.45
CA VAL A 83 -2.81 10.73 1.58
C VAL A 83 -2.82 9.31 2.11
N VAL A 84 -2.90 9.17 3.45
CA VAL A 84 -2.91 7.87 4.12
C VAL A 84 -4.27 7.65 4.78
N LEU A 85 -4.96 6.60 4.36
CA LEU A 85 -6.17 6.10 5.00
C LEU A 85 -5.80 5.28 6.23
N ARG A 86 -6.39 5.63 7.38
CA ARG A 86 -6.13 4.97 8.67
C ARG A 86 -7.11 3.84 8.90
N LYS A 87 -6.69 2.76 9.56
CA LYS A 87 -7.55 1.64 9.99
C LYS A 87 -8.26 1.92 11.32
N SER A 88 -7.82 2.94 12.04
CA SER A 88 -8.41 3.38 13.31
C SER A 88 -8.48 4.91 13.38
N LEU A 89 -9.59 5.43 13.91
CA LEU A 89 -9.74 6.86 14.16
C LEU A 89 -8.72 7.33 15.19
N LYS A 90 -8.11 8.50 14.95
CA LYS A 90 -7.18 9.13 15.89
C LYS A 90 -7.78 10.45 16.41
N PRO A 91 -7.45 10.86 17.65
CA PRO A 91 -8.07 12.05 18.27
C PRO A 91 -7.90 13.34 17.47
N TYR A 92 -6.87 13.44 16.65
CA TYR A 92 -6.55 14.63 15.85
C TYR A 92 -7.19 14.65 14.46
N MET A 93 -7.94 13.62 14.06
CA MET A 93 -8.48 13.50 12.70
C MET A 93 -9.77 14.30 12.46
N GLY A 94 -10.23 15.02 13.48
CA GLY A 94 -11.39 15.91 13.41
C GLY A 94 -12.65 15.21 12.94
N ASP A 95 -13.43 15.89 12.09
CA ASP A 95 -14.52 15.26 11.35
C ASP A 95 -13.89 14.37 10.26
N ALA A 96 -13.58 13.11 10.57
CA ALA A 96 -13.00 12.15 9.62
C ALA A 96 -14.08 11.41 8.83
N LEU A 97 -13.89 11.16 7.53
CA LEU A 97 -14.81 10.27 6.80
C LEU A 97 -14.50 8.82 7.17
N LYS A 98 -15.53 8.00 7.30
CA LYS A 98 -15.44 6.57 7.62
C LYS A 98 -16.01 5.74 6.47
N SER A 99 -15.32 4.67 6.10
CA SER A 99 -15.86 3.58 5.27
C SER A 99 -15.59 2.25 5.95
N GLU A 100 -16.56 1.34 5.93
CA GLU A 100 -16.47 0.03 6.56
C GLU A 100 -16.77 -1.08 5.55
N THR A 101 -16.01 -2.17 5.61
CA THR A 101 -16.18 -3.36 4.77
C THR A 101 -16.00 -4.62 5.62
N LEU A 102 -16.59 -5.74 5.20
CA LEU A 102 -16.40 -7.02 5.87
C LEU A 102 -15.24 -7.77 5.20
N SER A 103 -14.22 -8.11 5.98
CA SER A 103 -13.07 -8.88 5.49
C SER A 103 -13.49 -10.30 5.09
N ILE A 104 -13.17 -10.71 3.87
CA ILE A 104 -13.45 -12.07 3.37
C ILE A 104 -12.54 -13.12 4.05
N THR A 105 -11.33 -12.72 4.45
CA THR A 105 -10.34 -13.64 5.03
C THR A 105 -10.56 -13.86 6.51
N THR A 106 -10.92 -12.80 7.25
CA THR A 106 -11.08 -12.84 8.71
C THR A 106 -12.53 -12.84 9.15
N GLY A 107 -13.48 -12.42 8.30
CA GLY A 107 -14.88 -12.25 8.69
C GLY A 107 -15.15 -11.05 9.59
N GLU A 108 -14.12 -10.25 9.90
CA GLU A 108 -14.20 -9.11 10.80
C GLU A 108 -14.42 -7.79 10.04
N PRO A 109 -15.17 -6.83 10.58
CA PRO A 109 -15.27 -5.49 10.03
C PRO A 109 -13.89 -4.83 9.93
N GLN A 110 -13.57 -4.29 8.76
CA GLN A 110 -12.43 -3.43 8.54
C GLN A 110 -12.92 -2.03 8.22
N THR A 111 -12.32 -1.05 8.87
CA THR A 111 -12.65 0.36 8.65
C THR A 111 -11.47 1.07 8.02
N LEU A 112 -11.75 2.02 7.13
CA LEU A 112 -10.83 3.03 6.66
C LEU A 112 -11.34 4.43 7.01
N TYR A 113 -10.44 5.28 7.47
CA TYR A 113 -10.70 6.66 7.85
C TYR A 113 -9.87 7.62 6.98
N LEU A 114 -10.53 8.60 6.38
CA LEU A 114 -9.89 9.76 5.76
C LEU A 114 -9.90 10.93 6.75
N ASP A 115 -8.70 11.42 7.08
CA ASP A 115 -8.48 12.59 7.96
C ASP A 115 -9.19 13.83 7.40
N GLU A 116 -9.82 14.62 8.27
CA GLU A 116 -10.50 15.87 7.90
C GLU A 116 -9.61 16.78 7.03
N LYS A 117 -8.32 16.90 7.39
CA LYS A 117 -7.36 17.77 6.70
C LYS A 117 -7.13 17.42 5.23
N ASP A 118 -7.45 16.19 4.83
CA ASP A 118 -7.21 15.68 3.48
C ASP A 118 -8.51 15.61 2.65
N ARG A 119 -9.67 15.90 3.24
CA ARG A 119 -10.98 15.89 2.54
C ARG A 119 -11.00 16.81 1.33
N ASP A 120 -10.63 18.08 1.51
CA ASP A 120 -10.66 19.08 0.45
C ASP A 120 -9.63 18.81 -0.64
N ARG A 121 -8.56 18.08 -0.33
CA ARG A 121 -7.53 17.68 -1.30
C ARG A 121 -8.04 16.59 -2.22
N ILE A 122 -8.80 15.64 -1.70
CA ILE A 122 -9.26 14.48 -2.47
C ILE A 122 -10.59 14.75 -3.19
N LYS A 123 -11.42 15.66 -2.66
CA LYS A 123 -12.72 15.99 -3.25
C LYS A 123 -12.56 16.57 -4.66
N GLY A 124 -13.03 15.81 -5.66
CA GLY A 124 -12.98 16.21 -7.07
C GLY A 124 -11.61 16.03 -7.74
N SER A 125 -10.61 15.53 -7.01
CA SER A 125 -9.26 15.29 -7.54
C SER A 125 -9.16 13.92 -8.18
N ARG A 126 -8.24 13.79 -9.14
CA ARG A 126 -7.84 12.51 -9.74
C ARG A 126 -6.80 11.85 -8.84
N VAL A 127 -7.09 10.63 -8.41
CA VAL A 127 -6.25 9.92 -7.45
C VAL A 127 -5.73 8.62 -8.02
N VAL A 128 -4.51 8.26 -7.64
CA VAL A 128 -3.94 6.92 -7.84
C VAL A 128 -3.90 6.21 -6.49
N ILE A 129 -4.55 5.06 -6.40
CA ILE A 129 -4.45 4.19 -5.21
C ILE A 129 -3.17 3.37 -5.31
N VAL A 130 -2.40 3.36 -4.24
CA VAL A 130 -1.12 2.66 -4.12
C VAL A 130 -1.26 1.65 -2.99
N ASP A 131 -0.91 0.40 -3.25
CA ASP A 131 -0.76 -0.63 -2.22
C ASP A 131 0.42 -1.54 -2.53
N ASP A 132 0.87 -2.31 -1.53
CA ASP A 132 2.01 -3.21 -1.68
C ASP A 132 1.61 -4.55 -2.34
N VAL A 133 0.40 -5.04 -2.06
CA VAL A 133 -0.21 -6.22 -2.67
C VAL A 133 -1.73 -6.00 -2.77
N ILE A 134 -2.34 -6.38 -3.89
CA ILE A 134 -3.80 -6.39 -4.10
C ILE A 134 -4.27 -7.83 -4.28
#